data_AF-A0AAE8KAG0-F1
#
_entry.id   AF-A0AAE8KAG0-F1
#
_cell.length_a   1.000
_cell.length_b   1.000
_cell.length_c   1.000
_cell.angle_alpha   90.00
_cell.angle_beta   90.00
_cell.angle_gamma   90.00
#
_symmetry.space_group_name_H-M   'P 1'
#
loop_
_entity.id
_entity.type
_entity.pdbx_description
1 polymer ?
#
loop_
_entity_poly.entity_id
_entity_poly.type
_entity_poly.pdbx_seq_one_letter_code
_entity_poly.pdbx_strand_id
1 'polypeptide(L)'
;MSIDMYLEDSQSQAASTQKMMQEEIKAYEELERSLIDFEASTESLKGKAYDSARSYSERVLRPLAHGGKLLSEAVGKTVKQFPESYIAQVANESLKESDIEANIQGLTNIITIQETSVFGVKAVGLSELVKNQQKMIDTLTDARQVLQEKLDKLREFNNSSPQIFSEIENLKNMITTGLNHLNNAWDAKKGVYVLPANLDWATQIMNYTPPSNLQDSQSRDKDFINNLIEQYGYDEDTAKKILKLKEGIDKKYPRMSQKKKDYLLNRSLGAPVYDGYKWDQTAGDLDGDSAQEFYIRMGLTDAESKSLYYEIEKQHFFSNFTTGTIVDPAAEGDAKYTDRLKLYKETHNISGMSDSEIKAAFLNNWKEQNKRYANKTDFAHQFITTATHLNLSLPPGYMMLMFGGRNGIEAVSGWRGDATTDAETKPSMGNDDFRADLDAVNITSIMNEKKLSFLEASNYYYRQLEDKTDSKTDKMTRSEFFLKYTDINDVKKEIFKMVPKKFYEGAKDTYTEPTEEEKRAYIKKHYPDSYNFLRSLEERDNQLGTYAERE
;
A
#
# COMPACT_ATOMS: atom_id res chain seq x y z
N MET A 1 22.32 -1.79 24.63
CA MET A 1 22.09 -3.24 24.39
C MET A 1 21.69 -3.37 22.94
N SER A 2 22.30 -4.30 22.19
CA SER A 2 21.95 -4.56 20.78
C SER A 2 20.58 -5.21 20.70
N ILE A 3 19.76 -4.81 19.73
CA ILE A 3 18.53 -5.52 19.36
C ILE A 3 18.91 -6.67 18.44
N ASP A 4 18.66 -7.90 18.90
CA ASP A 4 19.02 -9.12 18.18
C ASP A 4 17.78 -10.01 17.99
N MET A 5 17.56 -10.49 16.77
CA MET A 5 16.55 -11.50 16.45
C MET A 5 17.22 -12.76 15.89
N TYR A 6 17.00 -13.88 16.58
CA TYR A 6 17.40 -15.22 16.15
C TYR A 6 16.17 -15.93 15.59
N LEU A 7 15.96 -15.82 14.27
CA LEU A 7 14.69 -16.19 13.65
C LEU A 7 14.39 -17.69 13.76
N GLU A 8 15.37 -18.54 13.49
CA GLU A 8 15.21 -20.00 13.57
C GLU A 8 14.88 -20.47 14.99
N ASP A 9 15.53 -19.88 16.01
CA ASP A 9 15.27 -20.17 17.41
C ASP A 9 13.85 -19.73 17.80
N SER A 10 13.42 -18.54 17.35
CA SER A 10 12.07 -18.03 17.60
C SER A 10 10.99 -18.89 16.93
N GLN A 11 11.22 -19.35 15.69
CA GLN A 11 10.33 -20.29 14.99
C GLN A 11 10.27 -21.65 15.69
N SER A 12 11.41 -22.16 16.17
CA SER A 12 11.48 -23.41 16.92
C SER A 12 10.74 -23.31 18.25
N GLN A 13 10.91 -22.19 18.95
CA GLN A 13 10.15 -21.87 20.16
C GLN A 13 8.65 -21.85 19.87
N ALA A 14 8.22 -21.14 18.82
CA ALA A 14 6.83 -21.11 18.39
C ALA A 14 6.26 -22.52 18.15
N ALA A 15 6.93 -23.34 17.35
CA ALA A 15 6.46 -24.71 17.07
C ALA A 15 6.34 -25.56 18.35
N SER A 16 7.33 -25.49 19.25
CA SER A 16 7.32 -26.23 20.50
C SER A 16 6.21 -25.77 21.46
N THR A 17 6.02 -24.46 21.60
CA THR A 17 4.95 -23.87 22.42
C THR A 17 3.59 -24.23 21.88
N GLN A 18 3.39 -24.21 20.55
CA GLN A 18 2.11 -24.61 19.97
C GLN A 18 1.73 -26.06 20.30
N LYS A 19 2.69 -26.99 20.24
CA LYS A 19 2.45 -28.38 20.61
C LYS A 19 2.04 -28.49 22.08
N MET A 20 2.76 -27.81 22.97
CA MET A 20 2.45 -27.78 24.40
C MET A 20 1.04 -27.21 24.66
N MET A 21 0.70 -26.08 24.03
CA MET A 21 -0.61 -25.44 24.20
C MET A 21 -1.75 -26.30 23.66
N GLN A 22 -1.54 -27.08 22.59
CA GLN A 22 -2.55 -28.03 22.11
C GLN A 22 -2.84 -29.16 23.12
N GLU A 23 -1.81 -29.62 23.84
CA GLU A 23 -1.98 -30.60 24.91
C GLU A 23 -2.73 -30.00 26.11
N GLU A 24 -2.40 -28.76 26.51
CA GLU A 24 -3.11 -28.04 27.57
C GLU A 24 -4.57 -27.74 27.22
N ILE A 25 -4.86 -27.30 25.99
CA ILE A 25 -6.22 -27.03 25.54
C ILE A 25 -7.09 -28.29 25.67
N LYS A 26 -6.57 -29.46 25.26
CA LYS A 26 -7.28 -30.74 25.42
C LYS A 26 -7.55 -31.06 26.88
N ALA A 27 -6.56 -30.84 27.76
CA ALA A 27 -6.73 -31.06 29.19
C ALA A 27 -7.82 -30.15 29.80
N TYR A 28 -7.88 -28.88 29.38
CA TYR A 28 -8.95 -27.97 29.81
C TYR A 28 -10.32 -28.36 29.25
N GLU A 29 -10.40 -28.85 28.00
CA GLU A 29 -11.65 -29.37 27.42
C GLU A 29 -12.16 -30.61 28.17
N GLU A 30 -11.27 -31.51 28.58
CA GLU A 30 -11.62 -32.67 29.41
C GLU A 30 -12.06 -32.26 30.82
N LEU A 31 -11.40 -31.27 31.41
CA LEU A 31 -11.78 -30.69 32.70
C LEU A 31 -13.17 -30.05 32.62
N GLU A 32 -13.43 -29.20 31.62
CA GLU A 32 -14.74 -28.58 31.40
C GLU A 32 -15.84 -29.64 31.26
N ARG A 33 -15.61 -30.68 30.45
CA ARG A 33 -16.59 -31.79 30.30
C ARG A 33 -16.86 -32.48 31.63
N SER A 34 -15.81 -32.77 32.41
CA SER A 34 -15.96 -33.41 33.72
C SER A 34 -16.76 -32.54 34.71
N LEU A 35 -16.57 -31.21 34.67
CA LEU A 35 -17.34 -30.26 35.47
C LEU A 35 -18.81 -30.23 35.03
N ILE A 36 -19.09 -30.23 33.72
CA ILE A 36 -20.45 -30.28 33.17
C ILE A 36 -21.16 -31.60 33.57
N ASP A 37 -20.47 -32.73 33.49
CA ASP A 37 -21.03 -34.03 33.91
C ASP A 37 -21.34 -34.03 35.41
N PHE A 38 -20.46 -33.44 36.23
CA PHE A 38 -20.71 -33.24 37.64
C PHE A 38 -21.91 -32.32 37.91
N GLU A 39 -22.03 -31.21 37.17
CA GLU A 39 -23.16 -30.28 37.24
C GLU A 39 -24.49 -30.99 36.91
N ALA A 40 -24.49 -31.93 35.96
CA ALA A 40 -25.66 -32.71 35.56
C ALA A 40 -26.03 -33.86 36.51
N SER A 41 -25.18 -34.24 37.46
CA SER A 41 -25.31 -35.41 38.36
C SER A 41 -26.44 -35.33 39.43
N THR A 42 -27.48 -34.54 39.18
CA THR A 42 -28.56 -34.23 40.14
C THR A 42 -29.31 -35.48 40.66
N GLU A 43 -29.38 -36.55 39.86
CA GLU A 43 -30.06 -37.78 40.25
C GLU A 43 -29.21 -38.73 41.11
N SER A 44 -27.88 -38.64 41.04
CA SER A 44 -26.95 -39.54 41.74
C SER A 44 -26.31 -38.88 42.98
N LEU A 45 -25.94 -37.61 42.90
CA LEU A 45 -25.28 -36.85 43.99
C LEU A 45 -26.24 -35.83 44.61
N LYS A 46 -26.77 -36.14 45.79
CA LYS A 46 -27.88 -35.39 46.42
C LYS A 46 -27.51 -34.74 47.75
N GLY A 47 -28.15 -33.61 48.04
CA GLY A 47 -28.06 -32.89 49.31
C GLY A 47 -27.42 -31.52 49.17
N LYS A 48 -27.61 -30.68 50.19
CA LYS A 48 -27.23 -29.25 50.17
C LYS A 48 -25.76 -29.00 49.82
N ALA A 49 -24.86 -29.88 50.29
CA ALA A 49 -23.44 -29.80 49.95
C ALA A 49 -23.21 -29.97 48.44
N TYR A 50 -23.80 -31.01 47.83
CA TYR A 50 -23.70 -31.26 46.38
C TYR A 50 -24.40 -30.18 45.56
N ASP A 51 -25.56 -29.67 46.00
CA ASP A 51 -26.25 -28.56 45.34
C ASP A 51 -25.38 -27.30 45.31
N SER A 52 -24.75 -26.95 46.44
CA SER A 52 -23.83 -25.81 46.51
C SER A 52 -22.55 -26.03 45.69
N ALA A 53 -22.02 -27.26 45.67
CA ALA A 53 -20.84 -27.61 44.90
C ALA A 53 -21.09 -27.49 43.39
N ARG A 54 -22.27 -27.92 42.89
CA ARG A 54 -22.67 -27.71 41.50
C ARG A 54 -22.77 -26.23 41.16
N SER A 55 -23.42 -25.43 42.00
CA SER A 55 -23.51 -23.98 41.77
C SER A 55 -22.13 -23.31 41.76
N TYR A 56 -21.22 -23.75 42.64
CA TYR A 56 -19.84 -23.27 42.65
C TYR A 56 -19.05 -23.73 41.42
N SER A 57 -19.25 -24.97 40.96
CA SER A 57 -18.68 -25.47 39.70
C SER A 57 -19.10 -24.60 38.53
N GLU A 58 -20.41 -24.43 38.36
CA GLU A 58 -20.99 -23.73 37.21
C GLU A 58 -20.54 -22.27 37.12
N ARG A 59 -20.42 -21.60 38.28
CA ARG A 59 -20.18 -20.17 38.38
C ARG A 59 -18.72 -19.77 38.63
N VAL A 60 -17.86 -20.72 39.05
CA VAL A 60 -16.46 -20.43 39.41
C VAL A 60 -15.51 -21.39 38.71
N LEU A 61 -15.64 -22.70 38.92
CA LEU A 61 -14.65 -23.68 38.42
C LEU A 61 -14.69 -23.83 36.90
N ARG A 62 -15.89 -23.89 36.31
CA ARG A 62 -16.05 -24.00 34.86
C ARG A 62 -15.55 -22.73 34.13
N PRO A 63 -15.90 -21.50 34.56
CA PRO A 63 -15.26 -20.29 34.03
C PRO A 63 -13.75 -20.25 34.20
N LEU A 64 -13.18 -20.78 35.29
CA LEU A 64 -11.72 -20.89 35.45
C LEU A 64 -11.09 -21.87 34.45
N ALA A 65 -11.70 -23.04 34.25
CA ALA A 65 -11.26 -24.00 33.24
C ALA A 65 -11.31 -23.39 31.83
N HIS A 66 -12.39 -22.66 31.52
CA HIS A 66 -12.54 -21.94 30.26
C HIS A 66 -11.50 -20.84 30.08
N GLY A 67 -11.23 -20.06 31.13
CA GLY A 67 -10.17 -19.07 31.13
C GLY A 67 -8.80 -19.68 30.86
N GLY A 68 -8.50 -20.81 31.49
CA GLY A 68 -7.27 -21.57 31.25
C GLY A 68 -7.12 -21.98 29.79
N LYS A 69 -8.18 -22.53 29.18
CA LYS A 69 -8.22 -22.84 27.75
C LYS A 69 -7.93 -21.61 26.88
N LEU A 70 -8.64 -20.50 27.11
CA LEU A 70 -8.46 -19.26 26.34
C LEU A 70 -7.04 -18.68 26.48
N LEU A 71 -6.45 -18.78 27.67
CA LEU A 71 -5.06 -18.37 27.90
C LEU A 71 -4.08 -19.24 27.10
N SER A 72 -4.25 -20.56 27.10
CA SER A 72 -3.40 -21.47 26.30
C SER A 72 -3.57 -21.20 24.79
N GLU A 73 -4.78 -20.91 24.31
CA GLU A 73 -5.03 -20.49 22.93
C GLU A 73 -4.31 -19.18 22.59
N ALA A 74 -4.41 -18.16 23.46
CA ALA A 74 -3.75 -16.88 23.28
C ALA A 74 -2.21 -17.01 23.27
N VAL A 75 -1.64 -17.82 24.17
CA VAL A 75 -0.19 -18.09 24.19
C VAL A 75 0.25 -18.78 22.90
N GLY A 76 -0.45 -19.84 22.48
CA GLY A 76 -0.11 -20.58 21.26
C GLY A 76 -0.20 -19.71 20.00
N LYS A 77 -1.17 -18.81 19.95
CA LYS A 77 -1.37 -17.84 18.85
C LYS A 77 -0.27 -16.77 18.82
N THR A 78 -0.04 -16.08 19.94
CA THR A 78 0.85 -14.92 19.99
C THR A 78 2.33 -15.30 19.85
N VAL A 79 2.75 -16.43 20.43
CA VAL A 79 4.14 -16.94 20.26
C VAL A 79 4.39 -17.37 18.81
N LYS A 80 3.38 -17.89 18.10
CA LYS A 80 3.47 -18.13 16.66
C LYS A 80 3.50 -16.82 15.85
N GLN A 81 2.67 -15.86 16.23
CA GLN A 81 2.54 -14.58 15.53
C GLN A 81 3.83 -13.75 15.60
N PHE A 82 4.61 -13.84 16.68
CA PHE A 82 5.84 -13.05 16.86
C PHE A 82 6.87 -13.24 15.73
N PRO A 83 7.39 -14.45 15.43
CA PRO A 83 8.31 -14.65 14.31
C PRO A 83 7.67 -14.40 12.94
N GLU A 84 6.37 -14.66 12.77
CA GLU A 84 5.65 -14.35 11.53
C GLU A 84 5.57 -12.83 11.28
N SER A 85 5.31 -12.05 12.33
CA SER A 85 5.26 -10.59 12.28
C SER A 85 6.63 -10.00 12.01
N TYR A 86 7.68 -10.56 12.61
CA TYR A 86 9.05 -10.19 12.29
C TYR A 86 9.38 -10.43 10.81
N ILE A 87 9.02 -11.58 10.25
CA ILE A 87 9.23 -11.88 8.82
C ILE A 87 8.47 -10.87 7.95
N ALA A 88 7.23 -10.56 8.32
CA ALA A 88 6.35 -9.69 7.55
C ALA A 88 6.75 -8.20 7.60
N GLN A 89 7.38 -7.75 8.69
CA GLN A 89 7.70 -6.33 8.92
C GLN A 89 9.19 -6.03 8.75
N VAL A 90 10.08 -6.98 9.06
CA VAL A 90 11.53 -6.76 9.17
C VAL A 90 12.29 -7.49 8.08
N ALA A 91 12.49 -8.81 8.23
CA ALA A 91 13.30 -9.63 7.33
C ALA A 91 13.04 -11.13 7.51
N ASN A 92 13.36 -11.93 6.50
CA ASN A 92 13.29 -13.40 6.54
C ASN A 92 14.60 -14.07 7.01
N GLU A 93 15.43 -13.34 7.76
CA GLU A 93 16.72 -13.80 8.27
C GLU A 93 16.96 -13.28 9.69
N SER A 94 17.87 -13.92 10.41
CA SER A 94 18.33 -13.42 11.71
C SER A 94 19.11 -12.12 11.55
N LEU A 95 18.85 -11.15 12.42
CA LEU A 95 19.47 -9.83 12.37
C LEU A 95 20.04 -9.45 13.74
N LYS A 96 21.20 -8.81 13.72
CA LYS A 96 21.83 -8.19 14.89
C LYS A 96 22.08 -6.74 14.59
N GLU A 97 21.50 -5.85 15.39
CA GLU A 97 21.65 -4.41 15.22
C GLU A 97 23.12 -4.00 15.10
N SER A 98 24.00 -4.51 15.98
CA SER A 98 25.43 -4.19 15.95
C SER A 98 26.12 -4.56 14.63
N ASP A 99 25.75 -5.69 14.03
CA ASP A 99 26.35 -6.16 12.78
C ASP A 99 25.86 -5.33 11.60
N ILE A 100 24.57 -4.96 11.61
CA ILE A 100 23.99 -4.08 10.60
C ILE A 100 24.64 -2.69 10.64
N GLU A 101 24.78 -2.10 11.83
CA GLU A 101 25.43 -0.80 12.02
C GLU A 101 26.90 -0.82 11.53
N ALA A 102 27.66 -1.86 11.89
CA ALA A 102 29.04 -2.03 11.44
C ALA A 102 29.13 -2.12 9.91
N ASN A 103 28.23 -2.87 9.27
CA ASN A 103 28.17 -3.01 7.82
C ASN A 103 27.77 -1.70 7.11
N ILE A 104 26.81 -0.94 7.67
CA ILE A 104 26.44 0.39 7.16
C ILE A 104 27.63 1.34 7.21
N GLN A 105 28.36 1.37 8.32
CA GLN A 105 29.55 2.21 8.47
C GLN A 105 30.65 1.79 7.46
N GLY A 106 30.86 0.48 7.30
CA GLY A 106 31.80 -0.06 6.32
C GLY A 106 31.46 0.34 4.88
N LEU A 107 30.20 0.16 4.46
CA LEU A 107 29.74 0.57 3.14
C LEU A 107 29.85 2.09 2.93
N THR A 108 29.52 2.89 3.94
CA THR A 108 29.65 4.34 3.89
C THR A 108 31.10 4.76 3.61
N ASN A 109 32.06 4.15 4.32
CA ASN A 109 33.49 4.42 4.09
C ASN A 109 33.92 4.05 2.65
N ILE A 110 33.47 2.90 2.13
CA ILE A 110 33.81 2.47 0.77
C ILE A 110 33.20 3.42 -0.28
N ILE A 111 31.93 3.81 -0.11
CA ILE A 111 31.24 4.75 -1.00
C ILE A 111 32.02 6.07 -1.07
N THR A 112 32.38 6.66 0.07
CA THR A 112 33.14 7.92 0.12
C THR A 112 34.50 7.82 -0.59
N ILE A 113 35.21 6.69 -0.43
CA ILE A 113 36.48 6.44 -1.12
C ILE A 113 36.27 6.37 -2.65
N GLN A 114 35.21 5.69 -3.10
CA GLN A 114 34.93 5.54 -4.53
C GLN A 114 34.44 6.83 -5.18
N GLU A 115 33.59 7.60 -4.50
CA GLU A 115 33.17 8.93 -4.96
C GLU A 115 34.38 9.87 -5.16
N THR A 116 35.33 9.84 -4.22
CA THR A 116 36.59 10.60 -4.32
C THR A 116 37.41 10.14 -5.53
N SER A 117 37.48 8.83 -5.77
CA SER A 117 38.22 8.25 -6.91
C SER A 117 37.59 8.62 -8.26
N VAL A 118 36.26 8.65 -8.36
CA VAL A 118 35.52 9.06 -9.56
C VAL A 118 35.82 10.51 -9.95
N PHE A 119 35.99 11.41 -8.97
CA PHE A 119 36.39 12.80 -9.24
C PHE A 119 37.74 12.88 -9.97
N GLY A 120 38.72 12.08 -9.54
CA GLY A 120 40.02 11.96 -10.19
C GLY A 120 39.92 11.40 -11.62
N VAL A 121 39.09 10.38 -11.85
CA VAL A 121 38.89 9.80 -13.20
C VAL A 121 38.16 10.75 -14.14
N LYS A 122 37.16 11.49 -13.65
CA LYS A 122 36.46 12.54 -14.42
C LYS A 122 37.43 13.59 -14.94
N ALA A 123 38.45 13.96 -14.16
CA ALA A 123 39.48 14.92 -14.57
C ALA A 123 40.36 14.42 -15.73
N VAL A 124 40.42 13.10 -15.97
CA VAL A 124 41.23 12.48 -17.03
C VAL A 124 40.40 12.15 -18.29
N GLY A 125 39.10 12.38 -18.29
CA GLY A 125 38.25 12.31 -19.50
C GLY A 125 37.82 10.90 -19.97
N LEU A 126 37.98 9.86 -19.15
CA LEU A 126 37.64 8.48 -19.49
C LEU A 126 36.17 8.14 -19.19
N SER A 127 35.26 8.54 -20.08
CA SER A 127 33.81 8.50 -19.88
C SER A 127 33.23 7.11 -19.55
N GLU A 128 33.76 6.03 -20.12
CA GLU A 128 33.29 4.66 -19.89
C GLU A 128 33.73 4.12 -18.52
N LEU A 129 34.94 4.48 -18.07
CA LEU A 129 35.42 4.14 -16.73
C LEU A 129 34.59 4.86 -15.65
N VAL A 130 34.24 6.14 -15.89
CA VAL A 130 33.35 6.91 -15.00
C VAL A 130 31.99 6.24 -14.88
N LYS A 131 31.39 5.80 -16.00
CA LYS A 131 30.10 5.08 -15.98
C LYS A 131 30.18 3.79 -15.17
N ASN A 132 31.23 2.99 -15.35
CA ASN A 132 31.41 1.74 -14.64
C ASN A 132 31.62 1.95 -13.12
N GLN A 133 32.41 2.96 -12.74
CA GLN A 133 32.60 3.32 -11.33
C GLN A 133 31.32 3.87 -10.70
N GLN A 134 30.54 4.67 -11.44
CA GLN A 134 29.25 5.16 -10.96
C GLN A 134 28.29 4.01 -10.67
N LYS A 135 28.15 3.04 -11.59
CA LYS A 135 27.33 1.83 -11.35
C LYS A 135 27.74 1.06 -10.09
N MET A 136 29.04 1.01 -9.78
CA MET A 136 29.54 0.37 -8.56
C MET A 136 29.16 1.17 -7.31
N ILE A 137 29.29 2.50 -7.34
CA ILE A 137 28.84 3.38 -6.25
C ILE A 137 27.34 3.22 -6.02
N ASP A 138 26.54 3.16 -7.09
CA ASP A 138 25.09 2.98 -7.01
C ASP A 138 24.77 1.63 -6.34
N THR A 139 25.45 0.55 -6.75
CA THR A 139 25.29 -0.78 -6.15
C THR A 139 25.63 -0.80 -4.65
N LEU A 140 26.72 -0.13 -4.26
CA LEU A 140 27.12 -0.02 -2.85
C LEU A 140 26.13 0.83 -2.04
N THR A 141 25.63 1.90 -2.64
CA THR A 141 24.63 2.79 -2.04
C THR A 141 23.31 2.06 -1.81
N ASP A 142 22.87 1.26 -2.78
CA ASP A 142 21.68 0.41 -2.65
C ASP A 142 21.85 -0.62 -1.52
N ALA A 143 23.01 -1.27 -1.45
CA ALA A 143 23.31 -2.22 -0.37
C ALA A 143 23.28 -1.55 1.01
N ARG A 144 23.84 -0.33 1.13
CA ARG A 144 23.80 0.44 2.38
C ARG A 144 22.36 0.80 2.75
N GLN A 145 21.55 1.23 1.78
CA GLN A 145 20.16 1.58 2.01
C GLN A 145 19.35 0.36 2.48
N VAL A 146 19.55 -0.83 1.90
CA VAL A 146 18.90 -2.07 2.34
C VAL A 146 19.20 -2.37 3.81
N LEU A 147 20.46 -2.21 4.22
CA LEU A 147 20.83 -2.41 5.62
C LEU A 147 20.20 -1.36 6.54
N GLN A 148 20.16 -0.10 6.11
CA GLN A 148 19.48 0.96 6.88
C GLN A 148 17.99 0.68 7.03
N GLU A 149 17.30 0.28 5.96
CA GLU A 149 15.88 -0.11 6.01
C GLU A 149 15.64 -1.28 6.98
N LYS A 150 16.51 -2.29 6.98
CA LYS A 150 16.44 -3.41 7.93
C LYS A 150 16.66 -2.96 9.37
N LEU A 151 17.63 -2.08 9.60
CA LEU A 151 17.92 -1.53 10.94
C LEU A 151 16.72 -0.77 11.49
N ASP A 152 16.14 0.11 10.68
CA ASP A 152 14.99 0.93 11.08
C ASP A 152 13.78 0.04 11.39
N LYS A 153 13.48 -0.93 10.52
CA LYS A 153 12.41 -1.91 10.73
C LYS A 153 12.63 -2.79 11.95
N LEU A 154 13.87 -3.22 12.22
CA LEU A 154 14.21 -4.01 13.40
C LEU A 154 13.95 -3.23 14.69
N ARG A 155 14.35 -1.95 14.72
CA ARG A 155 14.12 -1.04 15.84
C ARG A 155 12.64 -0.77 16.06
N GLU A 156 11.90 -0.52 14.98
CA GLU A 156 10.45 -0.31 15.04
C GLU A 156 9.72 -1.55 15.54
N PHE A 157 10.06 -2.73 15.00
CA PHE A 157 9.50 -4.00 15.45
C PHE A 157 9.80 -4.27 16.93
N ASN A 158 11.02 -4.02 17.39
CA ASN A 158 11.35 -4.15 18.82
C ASN A 158 10.45 -3.26 19.70
N ASN A 159 10.15 -2.03 19.26
CA ASN A 159 9.29 -1.12 19.99
C ASN A 159 7.81 -1.52 19.96
N SER A 160 7.32 -2.08 18.85
CA SER A 160 5.90 -2.43 18.67
C SER A 160 5.54 -3.85 19.12
N SER A 161 6.48 -4.80 19.04
CA SER A 161 6.23 -6.22 19.27
C SER A 161 5.70 -6.60 20.67
N PRO A 162 5.97 -5.86 21.77
CA PRO A 162 5.35 -6.19 23.06
C PRO A 162 3.82 -6.18 23.01
N GLN A 163 3.22 -5.37 22.12
CA GLN A 163 1.77 -5.30 21.97
C GLN A 163 1.15 -6.60 21.45
N ILE A 164 1.92 -7.44 20.76
CA ILE A 164 1.50 -8.78 20.30
C ILE A 164 1.03 -9.63 21.49
N PHE A 165 1.61 -9.44 22.68
CA PHE A 165 1.35 -10.24 23.87
C PHE A 165 0.32 -9.62 24.84
N SER A 166 -0.28 -8.47 24.50
CA SER A 166 -1.22 -7.76 25.37
C SER A 166 -2.46 -8.58 25.77
N GLU A 167 -2.95 -9.44 24.86
CA GLU A 167 -4.06 -10.37 25.09
C GLU A 167 -3.79 -11.33 26.27
N ILE A 168 -2.55 -11.82 26.40
CA ILE A 168 -2.17 -12.75 27.47
C ILE A 168 -2.31 -12.10 28.84
N GLU A 169 -1.82 -10.88 29.01
CA GLU A 169 -1.87 -10.20 30.31
C GLU A 169 -3.31 -9.92 30.76
N ASN A 170 -4.21 -9.60 29.83
CA ASN A 170 -5.63 -9.41 30.14
C ASN A 170 -6.27 -10.70 30.66
N LEU A 171 -6.10 -11.83 29.94
CA LEU A 171 -6.63 -13.13 30.34
C LEU A 171 -6.05 -13.60 31.68
N LYS A 172 -4.74 -13.45 31.86
CA LYS A 172 -4.02 -13.78 33.10
C LYS A 172 -4.56 -13.02 34.31
N ASN A 173 -4.86 -11.73 34.17
CA ASN A 173 -5.42 -10.92 35.25
C ASN A 173 -6.82 -11.40 35.67
N MET A 174 -7.68 -11.74 34.71
CA MET A 174 -9.02 -12.28 35.00
C MET A 174 -8.95 -13.65 35.69
N ILE A 175 -8.09 -14.56 35.20
CA ILE A 175 -7.88 -15.88 35.81
C ILE A 175 -7.31 -15.75 37.23
N THR A 176 -6.33 -14.88 37.44
CA THR A 176 -5.74 -14.62 38.76
C THR A 176 -6.79 -14.14 39.76
N THR A 177 -7.71 -13.28 39.31
CA THR A 177 -8.85 -12.83 40.13
C THR A 177 -9.74 -14.02 40.54
N GLY A 178 -10.07 -14.89 39.59
CA GLY A 178 -10.85 -16.10 39.85
C GLY A 178 -10.16 -17.08 40.81
N LEU A 179 -8.85 -17.32 40.64
CA LEU A 179 -8.08 -18.22 41.50
C LEU A 179 -8.04 -17.73 42.96
N ASN A 180 -7.97 -16.42 43.19
CA ASN A 180 -7.97 -15.85 44.53
C ASN A 180 -9.26 -16.16 45.32
N HIS A 181 -10.38 -16.41 44.63
CA HIS A 181 -11.64 -16.78 45.26
C HIS A 181 -11.67 -18.22 45.79
N LEU A 182 -10.79 -19.11 45.32
CA LEU A 182 -10.75 -20.50 45.76
C LEU A 182 -10.35 -20.63 47.24
N ASN A 183 -9.59 -19.68 47.76
CA ASN A 183 -9.10 -19.69 49.15
C ASN A 183 -10.22 -19.71 50.20
N ASN A 184 -11.43 -19.25 49.86
CA ASN A 184 -12.58 -19.19 50.77
C ASN A 184 -13.81 -19.93 50.23
N ALA A 185 -13.59 -20.92 49.36
CA ALA A 185 -14.66 -21.62 48.63
C ALA A 185 -15.62 -22.40 49.54
N TRP A 186 -15.17 -22.86 50.71
CA TRP A 186 -15.91 -23.79 51.58
C TRP A 186 -16.23 -23.18 52.95
N ASP A 187 -17.51 -23.18 53.34
CA ASP A 187 -17.95 -22.84 54.70
C ASP A 187 -18.18 -24.12 55.50
N ALA A 188 -17.17 -24.50 56.29
CA ALA A 188 -17.22 -25.72 57.10
C ALA A 188 -18.35 -25.73 58.14
N LYS A 189 -18.83 -24.56 58.60
CA LYS A 189 -19.93 -24.49 59.57
C LYS A 189 -21.27 -24.76 58.92
N LYS A 190 -21.45 -24.32 57.66
CA LYS A 190 -22.69 -24.54 56.90
C LYS A 190 -22.66 -25.81 56.06
N GLY A 191 -21.49 -26.42 55.85
CA GLY A 191 -21.32 -27.62 55.05
C GLY A 191 -21.65 -27.38 53.56
N VAL A 192 -21.35 -26.18 53.05
CA VAL A 192 -21.66 -25.77 51.67
C VAL A 192 -20.53 -24.97 51.06
N TYR A 193 -20.46 -24.97 49.73
CA TYR A 193 -19.64 -24.03 48.98
C TYR A 193 -20.28 -22.65 48.95
N VAL A 194 -19.46 -21.61 49.07
CA VAL A 194 -19.89 -20.21 49.11
C VAL A 194 -19.43 -19.50 47.85
N LEU A 195 -20.38 -18.88 47.14
CA LEU A 195 -20.07 -18.09 45.95
C LEU A 195 -19.39 -16.76 46.33
N PRO A 196 -18.39 -16.33 45.55
CA PRO A 196 -17.84 -14.98 45.66
C PRO A 196 -18.90 -13.91 45.43
N ALA A 197 -18.75 -12.77 46.11
CA ALA A 197 -19.66 -11.64 45.93
C ALA A 197 -19.53 -10.99 44.54
N ASN A 198 -18.32 -11.00 43.95
CA ASN A 198 -18.06 -10.51 42.61
C ASN A 198 -17.71 -11.70 41.68
N LEU A 199 -18.45 -11.83 40.58
CA LEU A 199 -18.25 -12.84 39.54
C LEU A 199 -18.13 -12.21 38.13
N ASP A 200 -17.85 -10.91 38.07
CA ASP A 200 -17.77 -10.18 36.80
C ASP A 200 -16.67 -10.74 35.90
N TRP A 201 -15.54 -11.15 36.49
CA TRP A 201 -14.44 -11.81 35.78
C TRP A 201 -14.89 -13.11 35.10
N ALA A 202 -15.77 -13.90 35.75
CA ALA A 202 -16.26 -15.16 35.20
C ALA A 202 -17.17 -14.89 34.00
N THR A 203 -18.03 -13.88 34.09
CA THR A 203 -18.87 -13.44 32.95
C THR A 203 -18.03 -12.86 31.81
N GLN A 204 -16.96 -12.11 32.11
CA GLN A 204 -16.05 -11.57 31.09
C GLN A 204 -15.29 -12.68 30.37
N ILE A 205 -14.78 -13.68 31.10
CA ILE A 205 -14.11 -14.85 30.51
C ILE A 205 -15.06 -15.64 29.61
N MET A 206 -16.27 -15.96 30.08
CA MET A 206 -17.23 -16.77 29.32
C MET A 206 -17.75 -16.07 28.05
N ASN A 207 -17.66 -14.75 27.99
CA ASN A 207 -18.05 -13.94 26.82
C ASN A 207 -16.84 -13.40 26.04
N TYR A 208 -15.62 -13.82 26.39
CA TYR A 208 -14.41 -13.30 25.78
C TYR A 208 -14.35 -13.68 24.31
N THR A 209 -14.05 -12.70 23.45
CA THR A 209 -13.81 -12.91 22.02
C THR A 209 -12.41 -12.42 21.68
N PRO A 210 -11.53 -13.26 21.10
CA PRO A 210 -10.16 -12.85 20.77
C PRO A 210 -10.13 -11.73 19.71
N PRO A 211 -9.28 -10.70 19.86
CA PRO A 211 -9.00 -9.76 18.79
C PRO A 211 -8.26 -10.43 17.61
N SER A 212 -8.69 -10.12 16.38
CA SER A 212 -8.33 -10.79 15.13
C SER A 212 -6.95 -10.39 14.57
N ASN A 213 -5.83 -10.90 15.12
CA ASN A 213 -4.49 -10.40 14.74
C ASN A 213 -3.70 -11.26 13.72
N LEU A 214 -4.22 -12.42 13.29
CA LEU A 214 -3.67 -13.19 12.14
C LEU A 214 -4.17 -12.64 10.78
N GLN A 215 -4.98 -11.58 10.81
CA GLN A 215 -5.51 -10.91 9.63
C GLN A 215 -4.53 -9.89 9.03
N ASP A 216 -3.49 -9.41 9.70
CA ASP A 216 -2.78 -8.20 9.22
C ASP A 216 -2.07 -8.33 7.86
N SER A 217 -1.42 -9.45 7.54
CA SER A 217 -0.83 -9.61 6.18
C SER A 217 -1.89 -9.87 5.12
N GLN A 218 -2.86 -10.76 5.39
CA GLN A 218 -3.97 -11.02 4.48
C GLN A 218 -4.88 -9.79 4.31
N SER A 219 -5.00 -8.96 5.34
CA SER A 219 -5.76 -7.72 5.35
C SER A 219 -5.02 -6.62 4.60
N ARG A 220 -3.69 -6.53 4.70
CA ARG A 220 -2.90 -5.59 3.87
C ARG A 220 -3.04 -5.90 2.38
N ASP A 221 -2.90 -7.16 1.99
CA ASP A 221 -3.04 -7.56 0.59
C ASP A 221 -4.48 -7.42 0.10
N LYS A 222 -5.45 -7.74 0.97
CA LYS A 222 -6.88 -7.54 0.70
C LYS A 222 -7.25 -6.06 0.57
N ASP A 223 -6.72 -5.19 1.42
CA ASP A 223 -6.91 -3.75 1.34
C ASP A 223 -6.33 -3.22 0.03
N PHE A 224 -5.17 -3.72 -0.39
CA PHE A 224 -4.56 -3.33 -1.66
C PHE A 224 -5.40 -3.80 -2.85
N ILE A 225 -5.89 -5.05 -2.83
CA ILE A 225 -6.83 -5.56 -3.84
C ILE A 225 -8.12 -4.72 -3.87
N ASN A 226 -8.68 -4.38 -2.70
CA ASN A 226 -9.88 -3.55 -2.61
C ASN A 226 -9.62 -2.15 -3.18
N ASN A 227 -8.47 -1.54 -2.89
CA ASN A 227 -8.08 -0.26 -3.47
C ASN A 227 -7.97 -0.35 -5.00
N LEU A 228 -7.40 -1.43 -5.53
CA LEU A 228 -7.33 -1.67 -6.98
C LEU A 228 -8.73 -1.73 -7.64
N ILE A 229 -9.69 -2.35 -6.95
CA ILE A 229 -11.08 -2.46 -7.40
C ILE A 229 -11.81 -1.12 -7.27
N GLU A 230 -11.72 -0.46 -6.12
CA GLU A 230 -12.50 0.75 -5.81
C GLU A 230 -12.01 1.96 -6.59
N GLN A 231 -10.69 2.17 -6.64
CA GLN A 231 -10.11 3.40 -7.19
C GLN A 231 -10.00 3.36 -8.72
N TYR A 232 -9.73 2.18 -9.28
CA TYR A 232 -9.46 2.01 -10.72
C TYR A 232 -10.51 1.17 -11.45
N GLY A 233 -11.37 0.42 -10.74
CA GLY A 233 -12.46 -0.37 -11.32
C GLY A 233 -12.08 -1.79 -11.73
N TYR A 234 -10.86 -2.25 -11.42
CA TYR A 234 -10.40 -3.61 -11.75
C TYR A 234 -11.25 -4.69 -11.09
N ASP A 235 -11.19 -5.91 -11.64
CA ASP A 235 -11.81 -7.07 -11.00
C ASP A 235 -10.79 -7.74 -10.12
N GLU A 236 -11.28 -8.63 -9.26
CA GLU A 236 -10.45 -9.37 -8.33
C GLU A 236 -9.36 -10.17 -9.04
N ASP A 237 -9.63 -10.71 -10.24
CA ASP A 237 -8.64 -11.46 -11.03
C ASP A 237 -7.50 -10.56 -11.51
N THR A 238 -7.81 -9.39 -12.08
CA THR A 238 -6.80 -8.41 -12.50
C THR A 238 -6.02 -7.86 -11.31
N ALA A 239 -6.71 -7.53 -10.20
CA ALA A 239 -6.06 -7.07 -8.98
C ALA A 239 -5.10 -8.13 -8.39
N LYS A 240 -5.48 -9.41 -8.43
CA LYS A 240 -4.61 -10.52 -8.01
C LYS A 240 -3.39 -10.70 -8.91
N LYS A 241 -3.49 -10.44 -10.23
CA LYS A 241 -2.33 -10.45 -11.13
C LYS A 241 -1.33 -9.34 -10.77
N ILE A 242 -1.83 -8.15 -10.40
CA ILE A 242 -0.98 -7.04 -9.94
C ILE A 242 -0.28 -7.42 -8.62
N LEU A 243 -1.00 -8.03 -7.67
CA LEU A 243 -0.40 -8.52 -6.43
C LEU A 243 0.65 -9.61 -6.70
N LYS A 244 0.34 -10.57 -7.58
CA LYS A 244 1.28 -11.63 -8.01
C LYS A 244 2.53 -11.05 -8.65
N LEU A 245 2.41 -9.98 -9.44
CA LEU A 245 3.55 -9.28 -10.02
C LEU A 245 4.44 -8.68 -8.92
N LYS A 246 3.85 -8.00 -7.93
CA LYS A 246 4.58 -7.48 -6.77
C LYS A 246 5.30 -8.60 -6.01
N GLU A 247 4.61 -9.69 -5.68
CA GLU A 247 5.20 -10.85 -5.01
C GLU A 247 6.35 -11.46 -5.83
N GLY A 248 6.20 -11.49 -7.14
CA GLY A 248 7.23 -11.88 -8.11
C GLY A 248 8.50 -11.04 -8.00
N ILE A 249 8.35 -9.72 -7.95
CA ILE A 249 9.45 -8.76 -7.76
C ILE A 249 10.12 -9.01 -6.40
N ASP A 250 9.33 -9.12 -5.32
CA ASP A 250 9.84 -9.37 -3.97
C ASP A 250 10.67 -10.66 -3.90
N LYS A 251 10.17 -11.73 -4.52
CA LYS A 251 10.85 -13.02 -4.58
C LYS A 251 12.10 -13.01 -5.45
N LYS A 252 12.06 -12.29 -6.58
CA LYS A 252 13.18 -12.22 -7.53
C LYS A 252 14.35 -11.41 -6.96
N TYR A 253 14.04 -10.36 -6.20
CA TYR A 253 15.02 -9.41 -5.70
C TYR A 253 15.03 -9.30 -4.16
N PRO A 254 15.34 -10.40 -3.44
CA PRO A 254 15.23 -10.43 -1.97
C PRO A 254 16.23 -9.51 -1.25
N ARG A 255 17.29 -9.07 -1.96
CA ARG A 255 18.33 -8.18 -1.43
C ARG A 255 18.21 -6.74 -1.93
N MET A 256 17.21 -6.43 -2.75
CA MET A 256 16.96 -5.09 -3.26
C MET A 256 16.14 -4.28 -2.24
N SER A 257 16.41 -2.97 -2.14
CA SER A 257 15.67 -2.08 -1.23
C SER A 257 14.18 -2.10 -1.54
N GLN A 258 13.35 -1.89 -0.53
CA GLN A 258 11.90 -1.88 -0.75
C GLN A 258 11.51 -0.77 -1.73
N LYS A 259 12.14 0.40 -1.61
CA LYS A 259 11.91 1.53 -2.52
C LYS A 259 12.21 1.18 -3.98
N LYS A 260 13.28 0.43 -4.28
CA LYS A 260 13.61 0.04 -5.65
C LYS A 260 12.68 -1.04 -6.20
N LYS A 261 12.20 -1.95 -5.35
CA LYS A 261 11.15 -2.92 -5.72
C LYS A 261 9.81 -2.23 -6.00
N ASP A 262 9.43 -1.26 -5.18
CA ASP A 262 8.23 -0.44 -5.39
C ASP A 262 8.34 0.39 -6.67
N TYR A 263 9.53 0.92 -6.98
CA TYR A 263 9.83 1.55 -8.26
C TYR A 263 9.58 0.57 -9.43
N LEU A 264 10.14 -0.64 -9.39
CA LEU A 264 9.98 -1.62 -10.48
C LEU A 264 8.51 -1.99 -10.69
N LEU A 265 7.76 -2.18 -9.60
CA LEU A 265 6.32 -2.42 -9.66
C LEU A 265 5.62 -1.27 -10.39
N ASN A 266 5.83 -0.03 -9.93
CA ASN A 266 5.20 1.15 -10.50
C ASN A 266 5.61 1.38 -11.97
N ARG A 267 6.90 1.27 -12.29
CA ARG A 267 7.41 1.44 -13.66
C ARG A 267 6.82 0.42 -14.61
N SER A 268 6.73 -0.84 -14.17
CA SER A 268 6.20 -1.93 -14.99
C SER A 268 4.71 -1.78 -15.27
N LEU A 269 3.94 -1.27 -14.31
CA LEU A 269 2.49 -1.09 -14.43
C LEU A 269 2.10 0.19 -15.19
N GLY A 270 2.96 1.21 -15.24
CA GLY A 270 2.79 2.37 -16.13
C GLY A 270 3.25 2.13 -17.58
N ALA A 271 4.13 1.14 -17.78
CA ALA A 271 4.73 0.83 -19.09
C ALA A 271 3.76 0.46 -20.22
N PRO A 272 2.57 -0.13 -20.01
CA PRO A 272 1.65 -0.43 -21.12
C PRO A 272 1.16 0.79 -21.89
N VAL A 273 1.21 1.98 -21.28
CA VAL A 273 0.77 3.25 -21.88
C VAL A 273 1.95 4.20 -22.08
N TYR A 274 2.90 4.20 -21.14
CA TYR A 274 4.01 5.15 -21.11
C TYR A 274 5.34 4.41 -21.30
N ASP A 275 5.70 4.20 -22.56
CA ASP A 275 6.91 3.51 -22.99
C ASP A 275 7.79 4.31 -23.97
N GLY A 276 8.89 3.68 -24.39
CA GLY A 276 9.81 4.22 -25.36
C GLY A 276 10.78 5.26 -24.80
N TYR A 277 11.65 5.76 -25.68
CA TYR A 277 12.84 6.53 -25.30
C TYR A 277 12.55 7.72 -24.38
N LYS A 278 11.46 8.47 -24.62
CA LYS A 278 11.10 9.61 -23.77
C LYS A 278 10.79 9.17 -22.34
N TRP A 279 9.98 8.13 -22.18
CA TRP A 279 9.60 7.62 -20.85
C TRP A 279 10.72 6.86 -20.18
N ASP A 280 11.60 6.20 -20.92
CA ASP A 280 12.80 5.58 -20.35
C ASP A 280 13.77 6.63 -19.78
N GLN A 281 13.84 7.83 -20.39
CA GLN A 281 14.62 8.95 -19.84
C GLN A 281 13.93 9.67 -18.67
N THR A 282 12.59 9.59 -18.57
CA THR A 282 11.79 10.23 -17.52
C THR A 282 11.66 9.35 -16.27
N ALA A 283 11.26 8.10 -16.45
CA ALA A 283 10.92 7.16 -15.40
C ALA A 283 11.93 6.01 -15.29
N GLY A 284 12.87 5.85 -16.22
CA GLY A 284 13.81 4.71 -16.27
C GLY A 284 13.29 3.55 -17.11
N ASP A 285 14.11 2.51 -17.28
CA ASP A 285 13.74 1.31 -18.03
C ASP A 285 13.48 0.09 -17.12
N LEU A 286 13.07 -1.01 -17.74
CA LEU A 286 12.86 -2.32 -17.13
C LEU A 286 14.00 -3.29 -17.48
N ASP A 287 15.24 -2.81 -17.48
CA ASP A 287 16.44 -3.55 -17.93
C ASP A 287 16.37 -3.98 -19.41
N GLY A 288 15.68 -3.19 -20.25
CA GLY A 288 15.48 -3.47 -21.67
C GLY A 288 14.31 -4.41 -22.00
N ASP A 289 13.60 -4.94 -21.00
CA ASP A 289 12.37 -5.69 -21.21
C ASP A 289 11.21 -4.76 -21.61
N SER A 290 10.32 -5.26 -22.46
CA SER A 290 8.94 -4.77 -22.52
C SER A 290 8.19 -5.06 -21.21
N ALA A 291 7.06 -4.37 -20.98
CA ALA A 291 6.22 -4.62 -19.81
C ALA A 291 5.83 -6.10 -19.68
N GLN A 292 5.46 -6.73 -20.79
CA GLN A 292 5.02 -8.13 -20.82
C GLN A 292 6.16 -9.12 -20.53
N GLU A 293 7.35 -8.88 -21.07
CA GLU A 293 8.55 -9.67 -20.78
C GLU A 293 8.92 -9.55 -19.30
N PHE A 294 8.86 -8.33 -18.75
CA PHE A 294 9.09 -8.09 -17.33
C PHE A 294 8.09 -8.86 -16.46
N TYR A 295 6.79 -8.81 -16.78
CA TYR A 295 5.75 -9.55 -16.06
C TYR A 295 6.04 -11.06 -16.03
N ILE A 296 6.43 -11.63 -17.17
CA ILE A 296 6.78 -13.05 -17.28
C ILE A 296 8.04 -13.36 -16.46
N ARG A 297 9.06 -12.48 -16.53
CA ARG A 297 10.30 -12.62 -15.75
C ARG A 297 10.04 -12.61 -14.24
N MET A 298 8.99 -11.92 -13.79
CA MET A 298 8.55 -11.88 -12.39
C MET A 298 7.62 -13.03 -12.00
N GLY A 299 7.13 -13.84 -12.94
CA GLY A 299 6.40 -15.09 -12.65
C GLY A 299 4.93 -15.10 -13.06
N LEU A 300 4.47 -14.13 -13.85
CA LEU A 300 3.21 -14.27 -14.58
C LEU A 300 3.37 -15.25 -15.75
N THR A 301 2.31 -15.98 -16.07
CA THR A 301 2.24 -16.76 -17.31
C THR A 301 2.10 -15.84 -18.52
N ASP A 302 2.36 -16.34 -19.73
CA ASP A 302 2.15 -15.59 -20.98
C ASP A 302 0.70 -15.06 -21.09
N ALA A 303 -0.28 -15.89 -20.73
CA ALA A 303 -1.70 -15.51 -20.73
C ALA A 303 -2.02 -14.42 -19.69
N GLU A 304 -1.51 -14.55 -18.46
CA GLU A 304 -1.67 -13.53 -17.41
C GLU A 304 -1.01 -12.21 -17.80
N SER A 305 0.19 -12.26 -18.41
CA SER A 305 0.93 -11.08 -18.86
C SER A 305 0.17 -10.31 -19.94
N LYS A 306 -0.31 -11.00 -20.99
CA LYS A 306 -1.16 -10.41 -22.05
C LYS A 306 -2.46 -9.84 -21.51
N SER A 307 -3.12 -10.57 -20.62
CA SER A 307 -4.37 -10.11 -20.00
C SER A 307 -4.14 -8.85 -19.14
N LEU A 308 -3.11 -8.83 -18.30
CA LEU A 308 -2.81 -7.68 -17.44
C LEU A 308 -2.45 -6.44 -18.28
N TYR A 309 -1.59 -6.60 -19.29
CA TYR A 309 -1.24 -5.53 -20.23
C TYR A 309 -2.50 -4.91 -20.85
N TYR A 310 -3.41 -5.75 -21.35
CA TYR A 310 -4.65 -5.30 -21.98
C TYR A 310 -5.59 -4.56 -21.03
N GLU A 311 -5.74 -5.06 -19.80
CA GLU A 311 -6.61 -4.42 -18.80
C GLU A 311 -6.08 -3.04 -18.40
N ILE A 312 -4.76 -2.86 -18.33
CA ILE A 312 -4.15 -1.55 -18.05
C ILE A 312 -4.43 -0.56 -19.18
N GLU A 313 -4.18 -0.93 -20.44
CA GLU A 313 -4.47 -0.05 -21.59
C GLU A 313 -5.94 0.36 -21.66
N LYS A 314 -6.86 -0.57 -21.39
CA LYS A 314 -8.29 -0.27 -21.37
C LYS A 314 -8.68 0.64 -20.22
N GLN A 315 -8.15 0.38 -19.02
CA GLN A 315 -8.47 1.19 -17.86
C GLN A 315 -8.05 2.64 -18.09
N HIS A 316 -6.82 2.84 -18.59
CA HIS A 316 -6.33 4.15 -19.01
C HIS A 316 -7.28 4.80 -20.04
N PHE A 317 -7.55 4.10 -21.15
CA PHE A 317 -8.44 4.60 -22.20
C PHE A 317 -9.82 5.02 -21.67
N PHE A 318 -10.43 4.20 -20.81
CA PHE A 318 -11.79 4.44 -20.34
C PHE A 318 -11.90 5.43 -19.18
N SER A 319 -10.83 5.64 -18.41
CA SER A 319 -10.88 6.40 -17.17
C SER A 319 -11.30 7.87 -17.37
N ASN A 320 -10.90 8.49 -18.47
CA ASN A 320 -11.26 9.87 -18.84
C ASN A 320 -12.75 10.10 -19.13
N PHE A 321 -13.52 9.04 -19.39
CA PHE A 321 -14.91 9.20 -19.78
C PHE A 321 -15.83 9.36 -18.56
N THR A 322 -16.87 10.16 -18.71
CA THR A 322 -17.91 10.30 -17.68
C THR A 322 -18.74 9.02 -17.58
N THR A 323 -19.17 8.70 -16.35
CA THR A 323 -19.98 7.51 -16.08
C THR A 323 -21.25 7.49 -16.93
N GLY A 324 -21.47 6.41 -17.67
CA GLY A 324 -22.62 6.23 -18.56
C GLY A 324 -22.34 6.55 -20.04
N THR A 325 -21.17 7.10 -20.37
CA THR A 325 -20.74 7.28 -21.76
C THR A 325 -20.51 5.93 -22.42
N ILE A 326 -21.18 5.66 -23.55
CA ILE A 326 -20.92 4.46 -24.35
C ILE A 326 -19.89 4.79 -25.42
N VAL A 327 -18.73 4.16 -25.34
CA VAL A 327 -17.61 4.37 -26.27
C VAL A 327 -17.53 3.22 -27.26
N ASP A 328 -17.51 3.56 -28.55
CA ASP A 328 -17.29 2.59 -29.63
C ASP A 328 -15.86 2.04 -29.56
N PRO A 329 -15.64 0.71 -29.57
CA PRO A 329 -14.28 0.14 -29.63
C PRO A 329 -13.47 0.57 -30.86
N ALA A 330 -14.12 1.05 -31.91
CA ALA A 330 -13.50 1.62 -33.12
C ALA A 330 -13.32 3.14 -33.06
N ALA A 331 -13.56 3.79 -31.92
CA ALA A 331 -13.41 5.25 -31.77
C ALA A 331 -11.99 5.76 -32.13
N GLU A 332 -10.97 4.90 -32.00
CA GLU A 332 -9.57 5.19 -32.39
C GLU A 332 -9.16 4.53 -33.71
N GLY A 333 -10.13 4.04 -34.50
CA GLY A 333 -9.94 3.47 -35.83
C GLY A 333 -9.92 1.94 -35.89
N ASP A 334 -10.02 1.43 -37.12
CA ASP A 334 -10.17 0.00 -37.42
C ASP A 334 -8.98 -0.86 -36.96
N ALA A 335 -7.76 -0.30 -36.97
CA ALA A 335 -6.56 -0.98 -36.50
C ALA A 335 -6.65 -1.28 -35.00
N LYS A 336 -6.99 -0.28 -34.18
CA LYS A 336 -7.17 -0.45 -32.73
C LYS A 336 -8.33 -1.40 -32.42
N TYR A 337 -9.44 -1.32 -33.14
CA TYR A 337 -10.52 -2.30 -33.02
C TYR A 337 -10.02 -3.73 -33.27
N THR A 338 -9.22 -3.92 -34.33
CA THR A 338 -8.67 -5.22 -34.72
C THR A 338 -7.73 -5.77 -33.64
N ASP A 339 -6.85 -4.94 -33.09
CA ASP A 339 -5.93 -5.34 -32.02
C ASP A 339 -6.68 -5.72 -30.74
N ARG A 340 -7.68 -4.92 -30.35
CA ARG A 340 -8.55 -5.19 -29.20
C ARG A 340 -9.32 -6.50 -29.36
N LEU A 341 -9.90 -6.74 -30.54
CA LEU A 341 -10.63 -7.97 -30.84
C LEU A 341 -9.70 -9.18 -30.85
N LYS A 342 -8.49 -9.04 -31.39
CA LYS A 342 -7.46 -10.09 -31.37
C LYS A 342 -7.09 -10.45 -29.94
N LEU A 343 -6.81 -9.46 -29.11
CA LEU A 343 -6.42 -9.67 -27.71
C LEU A 343 -7.57 -10.26 -26.87
N TYR A 344 -8.81 -9.86 -27.14
CA TYR A 344 -10.00 -10.52 -26.58
C TYR A 344 -10.04 -12.02 -26.94
N LYS A 345 -9.81 -12.37 -28.22
CA LYS A 345 -9.76 -13.77 -28.67
C LYS A 345 -8.66 -14.59 -28.01
N GLU A 346 -7.52 -13.97 -27.69
CA GLU A 346 -6.38 -14.64 -27.04
C GLU A 346 -6.58 -14.84 -25.53
N THR A 347 -7.43 -14.02 -24.89
CA THR A 347 -7.59 -13.98 -23.43
C THR A 347 -8.90 -14.59 -22.93
N HIS A 348 -9.86 -14.84 -23.82
CA HIS A 348 -11.17 -15.39 -23.48
C HIS A 348 -11.38 -16.77 -24.11
N ASN A 349 -12.11 -17.65 -23.42
CA ASN A 349 -12.50 -18.92 -23.99
C ASN A 349 -13.57 -18.72 -25.07
N ILE A 350 -13.14 -18.82 -26.32
CA ILE A 350 -13.99 -18.69 -27.52
C ILE A 350 -14.35 -20.04 -28.16
N SER A 351 -14.04 -21.15 -27.47
CA SER A 351 -14.20 -22.49 -28.04
C SER A 351 -15.66 -22.77 -28.38
N GLY A 352 -15.91 -23.11 -29.65
CA GLY A 352 -17.25 -23.41 -30.16
C GLY A 352 -18.09 -22.19 -30.55
N MET A 353 -17.56 -20.96 -30.46
CA MET A 353 -18.27 -19.74 -30.87
C MET A 353 -18.00 -19.42 -32.35
N SER A 354 -19.04 -18.93 -33.05
CA SER A 354 -18.91 -18.32 -34.37
C SER A 354 -18.27 -16.92 -34.29
N ASP A 355 -17.73 -16.42 -35.40
CA ASP A 355 -17.15 -15.06 -35.44
C ASP A 355 -18.15 -13.96 -35.06
N SER A 356 -19.44 -14.12 -35.38
CA SER A 356 -20.49 -13.19 -34.96
C SER A 356 -20.72 -13.22 -33.45
N GLU A 357 -20.69 -14.40 -32.84
CA GLU A 357 -20.85 -14.54 -31.39
C GLU A 357 -19.64 -13.98 -30.64
N ILE A 358 -18.42 -14.19 -31.17
CA ILE A 358 -17.21 -13.61 -30.59
C ILE A 358 -17.27 -12.08 -30.63
N LYS A 359 -17.66 -11.49 -31.76
CA LYS A 359 -17.81 -10.03 -31.88
C LYS A 359 -18.87 -9.50 -30.92
N ALA A 360 -20.03 -10.17 -30.81
CA ALA A 360 -21.07 -9.77 -29.87
C ALA A 360 -20.60 -9.84 -28.42
N ALA A 361 -19.89 -10.91 -28.04
CA ALA A 361 -19.33 -11.07 -26.71
C ALA A 361 -18.26 -10.02 -26.40
N PHE A 362 -17.37 -9.74 -27.36
CA PHE A 362 -16.39 -8.65 -27.26
C PHE A 362 -17.07 -7.29 -27.05
N LEU A 363 -18.08 -6.94 -27.85
CA LEU A 363 -18.82 -5.68 -27.69
C LEU A 363 -19.52 -5.57 -26.34
N ASN A 364 -20.04 -6.68 -25.83
CA ASN A 364 -20.65 -6.70 -24.50
C ASN A 364 -19.60 -6.50 -23.40
N ASN A 365 -18.49 -7.24 -23.46
CA ASN A 365 -17.37 -7.10 -22.54
C ASN A 365 -16.79 -5.67 -22.54
N TRP A 366 -16.66 -5.07 -23.72
CA TRP A 366 -16.21 -3.69 -23.92
C TRP A 366 -17.12 -2.68 -23.21
N LYS A 367 -18.45 -2.83 -23.35
CA LYS A 367 -19.43 -1.97 -22.68
C LYS A 367 -19.41 -2.13 -21.16
N GLU A 368 -19.29 -3.36 -20.66
CA GLU A 368 -19.19 -3.61 -19.22
C GLU A 368 -17.91 -3.01 -18.63
N GLN A 369 -16.77 -3.14 -19.31
CA GLN A 369 -15.51 -2.54 -18.86
C GLN A 369 -15.54 -1.01 -18.92
N ASN A 370 -16.11 -0.44 -19.98
CA ASN A 370 -16.35 1.01 -20.06
C ASN A 370 -17.07 1.51 -18.80
N LYS A 371 -18.18 0.87 -18.44
CA LYS A 371 -18.96 1.24 -17.25
C LYS A 371 -18.15 1.14 -15.95
N ARG A 372 -17.26 0.15 -15.85
CA ARG A 372 -16.44 -0.10 -14.65
C ARG A 372 -15.31 0.92 -14.47
N TYR A 373 -14.68 1.31 -15.58
CA TYR A 373 -13.49 2.16 -15.58
C TYR A 373 -13.80 3.65 -15.75
N ALA A 374 -14.95 4.02 -16.32
CA ALA A 374 -15.35 5.42 -16.48
C ALA A 374 -15.31 6.21 -15.17
N ASN A 375 -14.66 7.37 -15.21
CA ASN A 375 -14.51 8.31 -14.10
C ASN A 375 -13.74 7.75 -12.89
N LYS A 376 -12.91 6.72 -13.12
CA LYS A 376 -11.94 6.19 -12.15
C LYS A 376 -10.62 6.96 -12.24
N THR A 377 -9.75 6.78 -11.26
CA THR A 377 -8.38 7.33 -11.36
C THR A 377 -7.66 6.67 -12.53
N ASP A 378 -6.88 7.40 -13.33
CA ASP A 378 -6.03 6.79 -14.36
C ASP A 378 -4.91 5.98 -13.70
N PHE A 379 -4.96 4.66 -13.87
CA PHE A 379 -4.00 3.75 -13.25
C PHE A 379 -2.62 3.86 -13.87
N ALA A 380 -2.52 3.82 -15.20
CA ALA A 380 -1.23 3.82 -15.87
C ALA A 380 -0.52 5.15 -15.64
N HIS A 381 -1.27 6.25 -15.66
CA HIS A 381 -0.76 7.60 -15.37
C HIS A 381 -0.20 7.65 -13.94
N GLN A 382 -1.03 7.31 -12.94
CA GLN A 382 -0.60 7.37 -11.54
C GLN A 382 0.67 6.55 -11.29
N PHE A 383 0.76 5.36 -11.89
CA PHE A 383 1.88 4.45 -11.69
C PHE A 383 3.14 4.92 -12.41
N ILE A 384 3.06 5.53 -13.60
CA ILE A 384 4.26 6.10 -14.25
C ILE A 384 4.76 7.36 -13.51
N THR A 385 3.85 8.19 -13.00
CA THR A 385 4.19 9.38 -12.20
C THR A 385 4.85 8.97 -10.89
N THR A 386 4.27 7.98 -10.21
CA THR A 386 4.86 7.38 -8.99
C THR A 386 6.22 6.76 -9.27
N ALA A 387 6.35 5.98 -10.36
CA ALA A 387 7.62 5.39 -10.77
C ALA A 387 8.68 6.46 -11.01
N THR A 388 8.28 7.56 -11.66
CA THR A 388 9.13 8.73 -11.83
C THR A 388 9.59 9.17 -10.45
N HIS A 389 8.71 9.61 -9.54
CA HIS A 389 9.09 10.12 -8.20
C HIS A 389 9.97 9.16 -7.37
N LEU A 390 9.84 7.85 -7.55
CA LEU A 390 10.67 6.86 -6.84
C LEU A 390 12.07 6.66 -7.44
N ASN A 391 12.26 6.97 -8.73
CA ASN A 391 13.51 6.70 -9.45
C ASN A 391 14.54 7.84 -9.32
N LEU A 392 15.17 7.93 -8.15
CA LEU A 392 16.15 8.99 -7.83
C LEU A 392 17.53 8.81 -8.49
N SER A 393 17.81 7.65 -9.09
CA SER A 393 19.15 7.29 -9.60
C SER A 393 19.26 7.36 -11.13
N LEU A 394 18.36 8.09 -11.79
CA LEU A 394 18.42 8.24 -13.25
C LEU A 394 19.68 9.01 -13.66
N PRO A 395 20.49 8.47 -14.59
CA PRO A 395 21.65 9.18 -15.11
C PRO A 395 21.19 10.45 -15.85
N PRO A 396 22.02 11.52 -15.90
CA PRO A 396 21.69 12.73 -16.65
C PRO A 396 21.32 12.42 -18.10
N GLY A 397 20.07 12.72 -18.46
CA GLY A 397 19.47 12.43 -19.76
C GLY A 397 18.94 13.68 -20.46
N TYR A 398 18.52 13.53 -21.71
CA TYR A 398 17.97 14.63 -22.52
C TYR A 398 16.81 15.35 -21.81
N MET A 399 15.88 14.58 -21.25
CA MET A 399 14.72 15.11 -20.51
C MET A 399 15.15 15.93 -19.29
N MET A 400 16.25 15.55 -18.63
CA MET A 400 16.72 16.26 -17.43
C MET A 400 17.30 17.62 -17.77
N LEU A 401 17.98 17.74 -18.93
CA LEU A 401 18.44 19.03 -19.45
C LEU A 401 17.25 19.92 -19.85
N MET A 402 16.27 19.33 -20.52
CA MET A 402 15.09 20.02 -21.02
C MET A 402 14.24 20.65 -19.89
N PHE A 403 14.04 19.92 -18.80
CA PHE A 403 13.16 20.36 -17.70
C PHE A 403 13.89 20.95 -16.50
N GLY A 404 15.19 21.26 -16.63
CA GLY A 404 15.93 21.97 -15.59
C GLY A 404 16.29 21.10 -14.38
N GLY A 405 16.52 19.80 -14.60
CA GLY A 405 16.97 18.87 -13.59
C GLY A 405 15.90 17.86 -13.16
N ARG A 406 16.21 17.13 -12.09
CA ARG A 406 15.40 16.01 -11.61
C ARG A 406 14.04 16.44 -11.09
N ASN A 407 14.02 17.47 -10.24
CA ASN A 407 12.79 18.08 -9.71
C ASN A 407 11.89 18.60 -10.85
N GLY A 408 12.51 19.00 -11.96
CA GLY A 408 11.82 19.41 -13.17
C GLY A 408 11.04 18.28 -13.82
N ILE A 409 11.71 17.14 -14.06
CA ILE A 409 11.09 15.93 -14.57
C ILE A 409 9.97 15.45 -13.65
N GLU A 410 10.21 15.36 -12.34
CA GLU A 410 9.22 14.88 -11.36
C GLU A 410 7.95 15.70 -11.35
N ALA A 411 8.08 17.02 -11.51
CA ALA A 411 6.93 17.89 -11.58
C ALA A 411 6.21 17.79 -12.93
N VAL A 412 6.94 17.76 -14.06
CA VAL A 412 6.33 17.65 -15.40
C VAL A 412 5.72 16.27 -15.66
N SER A 413 6.21 15.19 -15.02
CA SER A 413 5.64 13.87 -15.18
C SER A 413 4.29 13.66 -14.47
N GLY A 414 3.82 14.65 -13.71
CA GLY A 414 2.50 14.61 -13.09
C GLY A 414 1.77 15.95 -13.25
N TRP A 415 1.14 16.45 -12.18
CA TRP A 415 0.22 17.60 -12.25
C TRP A 415 0.71 18.82 -13.04
N ARG A 416 2.01 19.13 -13.02
CA ARG A 416 2.52 20.30 -13.76
C ARG A 416 2.51 20.05 -15.26
N GLY A 417 2.79 18.82 -15.72
CA GLY A 417 2.72 18.47 -17.14
C GLY A 417 1.32 18.64 -17.69
N ASP A 418 0.32 18.22 -16.92
CA ASP A 418 -1.08 18.21 -17.35
C ASP A 418 -1.79 19.55 -17.14
N ALA A 419 -1.43 20.28 -16.07
CA ALA A 419 -2.04 21.57 -15.75
C ALA A 419 -1.33 22.76 -16.42
N THR A 420 -0.20 22.57 -17.09
CA THR A 420 0.56 23.67 -17.72
C THR A 420 1.02 23.33 -19.15
N THR A 421 1.62 24.29 -19.84
CA THR A 421 2.22 24.07 -21.16
C THR A 421 3.64 23.49 -21.10
N ASP A 422 4.14 23.14 -19.90
CA ASP A 422 5.52 22.68 -19.71
C ASP A 422 5.79 21.36 -20.45
N ALA A 423 4.79 20.49 -20.64
CA ALA A 423 4.92 19.25 -21.40
C ALA A 423 4.96 19.44 -22.95
N GLU A 424 5.09 20.69 -23.43
CA GLU A 424 5.02 21.09 -24.84
C GLU A 424 3.68 20.81 -25.54
N THR A 425 2.64 20.53 -24.76
CA THR A 425 1.26 20.33 -25.22
C THR A 425 0.35 21.38 -24.58
N LYS A 426 -0.87 21.51 -25.11
CA LYS A 426 -1.91 22.27 -24.42
C LYS A 426 -2.25 21.51 -23.13
N PRO A 427 -2.44 22.20 -21.98
CA PRO A 427 -2.94 21.57 -20.76
C PRO A 427 -4.14 20.67 -21.06
N SER A 428 -4.13 19.49 -20.48
CA SER A 428 -5.14 18.45 -20.62
C SER A 428 -5.21 17.72 -19.29
N MET A 429 -6.21 18.06 -18.48
CA MET A 429 -6.38 17.51 -17.14
C MET A 429 -7.82 17.01 -17.02
N GLY A 430 -8.02 15.70 -17.19
CA GLY A 430 -9.29 15.05 -16.88
C GLY A 430 -9.48 14.83 -15.38
N ASN A 431 -10.64 14.35 -14.96
CA ASN A 431 -10.86 13.98 -13.55
C ASN A 431 -10.04 12.73 -13.15
N ASP A 432 -9.80 11.85 -14.09
CA ASP A 432 -8.93 10.68 -13.99
C ASP A 432 -7.47 11.07 -13.75
N ASP A 433 -6.92 11.99 -14.55
CA ASP A 433 -5.56 12.54 -14.39
C ASP A 433 -5.44 13.38 -13.10
N PHE A 434 -6.44 14.23 -12.80
CA PHE A 434 -6.49 14.99 -11.55
C PHE A 434 -6.33 14.09 -10.32
N ARG A 435 -7.02 12.94 -10.35
CA ARG A 435 -6.92 11.95 -9.27
C ARG A 435 -5.56 11.26 -9.27
N ALA A 436 -5.06 10.88 -10.44
CA ALA A 436 -3.81 10.14 -10.61
C ALA A 436 -2.61 10.95 -10.11
N ASP A 437 -2.56 12.22 -10.49
CA ASP A 437 -1.48 13.14 -10.13
C ASP A 437 -1.41 13.46 -8.65
N LEU A 438 -2.56 13.79 -8.06
CA LEU A 438 -2.63 14.07 -6.62
C LEU A 438 -2.34 12.79 -5.83
N ASP A 439 -2.87 11.63 -6.25
CA ASP A 439 -2.61 10.35 -5.58
C ASP A 439 -1.12 9.97 -5.64
N ALA A 440 -0.45 10.17 -6.77
CA ALA A 440 0.98 9.91 -6.91
C ALA A 440 1.81 10.75 -5.93
N VAL A 441 1.54 12.06 -5.84
CA VAL A 441 2.22 12.96 -4.89
C VAL A 441 1.89 12.59 -3.44
N ASN A 442 0.63 12.32 -3.13
CA ASN A 442 0.19 11.98 -1.78
C ASN A 442 0.81 10.68 -1.28
N ILE A 443 0.75 9.62 -2.08
CA ILE A 443 1.27 8.30 -1.70
C ILE A 443 2.78 8.34 -1.56
N THR A 444 3.51 8.95 -2.50
CA THR A 444 4.98 9.05 -2.42
C THR A 444 5.44 9.91 -1.25
N SER A 445 4.70 10.98 -0.92
CA SER A 445 4.97 11.79 0.26
C SER A 445 4.76 10.99 1.55
N ILE A 446 3.70 10.20 1.64
CA ILE A 446 3.42 9.31 2.78
C ILE A 446 4.50 8.23 2.90
N MET A 447 4.94 7.63 1.79
CA MET A 447 6.06 6.67 1.80
C MET A 447 7.32 7.31 2.43
N ASN A 448 7.65 8.54 2.03
CA ASN A 448 8.84 9.23 2.52
C ASN A 448 8.72 9.67 3.99
N GLU A 449 7.57 10.22 4.39
CA GLU A 449 7.29 10.68 5.76
C GLU A 449 7.24 9.51 6.74
N LYS A 450 6.49 8.46 6.40
CA LYS A 450 6.17 7.34 7.31
C LYS A 450 7.07 6.11 7.13
N LYS A 451 8.01 6.15 6.18
CA LYS A 451 8.92 5.02 5.85
C LYS A 451 8.18 3.73 5.46
N LEU A 452 7.03 3.88 4.81
CA LEU A 452 6.19 2.78 4.36
C LEU A 452 6.54 2.33 2.93
N SER A 453 6.27 1.06 2.61
CA SER A 453 6.25 0.61 1.21
C SER A 453 5.10 1.28 0.44
N PHE A 454 5.17 1.24 -0.90
CA PHE A 454 4.11 1.76 -1.77
C PHE A 454 2.74 1.17 -1.44
N LEU A 455 2.66 -0.15 -1.25
CA LEU A 455 1.42 -0.83 -0.90
C LEU A 455 0.85 -0.32 0.44
N GLU A 456 1.71 -0.19 1.46
CA GLU A 456 1.30 0.26 2.79
C GLU A 456 0.88 1.73 2.79
N ALA A 457 1.60 2.59 2.07
CA ALA A 457 1.27 4.00 1.91
C ALA A 457 -0.03 4.20 1.13
N SER A 458 -0.25 3.41 0.07
CA SER A 458 -1.50 3.39 -0.70
C SER A 458 -2.69 2.98 0.16
N ASN A 459 -2.56 1.88 0.92
CA ASN A 459 -3.59 1.43 1.85
C ASN A 459 -3.87 2.46 2.94
N TYR A 460 -2.83 3.08 3.51
CA TYR A 460 -3.00 4.16 4.47
C TYR A 460 -3.79 5.32 3.83
N TYR A 461 -3.32 5.82 2.69
CA TYR A 461 -3.90 6.97 2.01
C TYR A 461 -5.38 6.79 1.70
N TYR A 462 -5.77 5.70 1.02
CA TYR A 462 -7.15 5.48 0.62
C TYR A 462 -8.11 5.29 1.80
N ARG A 463 -7.65 4.76 2.95
CA ARG A 463 -8.47 4.69 4.17
C ARG A 463 -8.73 6.04 4.81
N GLN A 464 -7.83 7.00 4.59
CA GLN A 464 -7.92 8.35 5.14
C GLN A 464 -8.67 9.34 4.23
N LEU A 465 -9.07 8.92 3.04
CA LEU A 465 -9.90 9.77 2.19
C LEU A 465 -11.31 9.92 2.79
N GLU A 466 -11.85 11.12 2.69
CA GLU A 466 -13.24 11.45 3.01
C GLU A 466 -13.82 12.31 1.90
N ASP A 467 -15.12 12.19 1.63
CA ASP A 467 -15.79 12.80 0.47
C ASP A 467 -15.72 14.34 0.43
N LYS A 468 -15.61 14.98 1.59
CA LYS A 468 -15.55 16.43 1.74
C LYS A 468 -14.76 16.80 3.00
N THR A 469 -14.25 18.02 3.05
CA THR A 469 -13.61 18.58 4.26
C THR A 469 -14.55 18.47 5.47
N ASP A 470 -14.08 17.78 6.52
CA ASP A 470 -14.73 17.76 7.82
C ASP A 470 -13.71 18.02 8.94
N SER A 471 -13.81 19.19 9.58
CA SER A 471 -12.97 19.57 10.72
C SER A 471 -13.09 18.66 11.96
N LYS A 472 -14.02 17.69 11.95
CA LYS A 472 -14.26 16.78 13.08
C LYS A 472 -13.56 15.42 12.91
N THR A 473 -12.95 15.16 11.76
CA THR A 473 -12.23 13.92 11.50
C THR A 473 -10.77 14.26 11.17
N ASP A 474 -9.88 13.26 11.33
CA ASP A 474 -8.50 13.36 10.83
C ASP A 474 -8.40 12.96 9.34
N LYS A 475 -9.54 12.61 8.72
CA LYS A 475 -9.63 12.27 7.30
C LYS A 475 -9.65 13.53 6.46
N MET A 476 -9.29 13.38 5.20
CA MET A 476 -9.03 14.51 4.31
C MET A 476 -9.48 14.21 2.90
N THR A 477 -9.83 15.25 2.17
CA THR A 477 -9.97 15.13 0.72
C THR A 477 -8.63 14.95 0.05
N ARG A 478 -8.64 14.46 -1.20
CA ARG A 478 -7.46 14.32 -2.04
C ARG A 478 -6.67 15.62 -2.18
N SER A 479 -7.36 16.75 -2.37
CA SER A 479 -6.72 18.08 -2.43
C SER A 479 -6.16 18.55 -1.10
N GLU A 480 -6.79 18.22 0.03
CA GLU A 480 -6.24 18.52 1.36
C GLU A 480 -4.94 17.76 1.62
N PHE A 481 -4.89 16.48 1.27
CA PHE A 481 -3.66 15.71 1.32
C PHE A 481 -2.57 16.32 0.43
N PHE A 482 -2.91 16.69 -0.80
CA PHE A 482 -1.94 17.27 -1.74
C PHE A 482 -1.36 18.57 -1.20
N LEU A 483 -2.20 19.43 -0.63
CA LEU A 483 -1.82 20.73 -0.11
C LEU A 483 -1.06 20.67 1.23
N LYS A 484 -0.88 19.49 1.83
CA LYS A 484 0.10 19.28 2.91
C LYS A 484 1.53 19.22 2.40
N TYR A 485 1.72 18.73 1.18
CA TYR A 485 3.05 18.46 0.61
C TYR A 485 3.40 19.42 -0.53
N THR A 486 2.41 20.10 -1.11
CA THR A 486 2.58 21.07 -2.20
C THR A 486 1.98 22.42 -1.82
N ASP A 487 2.78 23.49 -1.82
CA ASP A 487 2.28 24.85 -1.58
C ASP A 487 1.43 25.32 -2.77
N ILE A 488 0.20 25.76 -2.49
CA ILE A 488 -0.72 26.28 -3.50
C ILE A 488 -0.16 27.52 -4.22
N ASN A 489 0.73 28.29 -3.58
CA ASN A 489 1.37 29.44 -4.20
C ASN A 489 2.39 29.02 -5.26
N ASP A 490 3.08 27.88 -5.06
CA ASP A 490 3.94 27.31 -6.09
C ASP A 490 3.09 26.80 -7.25
N VAL A 491 1.95 26.16 -6.98
CA VAL A 491 0.99 25.76 -8.02
C VAL A 491 0.53 26.96 -8.86
N LYS A 492 0.09 28.04 -8.19
CA LYS A 492 -0.32 29.29 -8.85
C LYS A 492 0.80 29.88 -9.69
N LYS A 493 2.02 29.91 -9.14
CA LYS A 493 3.19 30.44 -9.84
C LYS A 493 3.44 29.68 -11.13
N GLU A 494 3.42 28.35 -11.11
CA GLU A 494 3.64 27.55 -12.32
C GLU A 494 2.52 27.76 -13.35
N ILE A 495 1.24 27.75 -12.94
CA ILE A 495 0.10 27.98 -13.84
C ILE A 495 0.14 29.39 -14.44
N PHE A 496 0.42 30.41 -13.64
CA PHE A 496 0.40 31.79 -14.11
C PHE A 496 1.58 32.19 -15.00
N LYS A 497 2.61 31.35 -15.14
CA LYS A 497 3.65 31.54 -16.18
C LYS A 497 3.07 31.50 -17.61
N MET A 498 1.92 30.84 -17.79
CA MET A 498 1.23 30.79 -19.08
C MET A 498 0.56 32.12 -19.48
N VAL A 499 0.45 33.08 -18.54
CA VAL A 499 -0.20 34.37 -18.81
C VAL A 499 0.83 35.34 -19.42
N PRO A 500 0.58 35.89 -20.62
CA PRO A 500 1.48 36.85 -21.23
C PRO A 500 1.51 38.16 -20.43
N LYS A 501 2.69 38.79 -20.38
CA LYS A 501 2.82 40.13 -19.78
C LYS A 501 2.04 41.16 -20.61
N LYS A 502 1.50 42.17 -19.94
CA LYS A 502 0.83 43.28 -20.63
C LYS A 502 1.87 44.10 -21.39
N PHE A 503 1.60 44.37 -22.66
CA PHE A 503 2.44 45.20 -23.51
C PHE A 503 1.79 46.59 -23.65
N TYR A 504 2.56 47.63 -23.34
CA TYR A 504 2.17 49.02 -23.57
C TYR A 504 3.11 49.65 -24.58
N GLU A 505 2.54 49.99 -25.75
CA GLU A 505 3.25 50.68 -26.82
C GLU A 505 3.35 52.18 -26.51
N GLY A 506 4.56 52.75 -26.60
CA GLY A 506 4.83 54.15 -26.29
C GLY A 506 6.25 54.57 -26.67
N ALA A 507 6.72 55.71 -26.17
CA ALA A 507 8.08 56.20 -26.47
C ALA A 507 9.20 55.26 -25.98
N LYS A 508 8.90 54.38 -25.01
CA LYS A 508 9.64 53.17 -24.68
C LYS A 508 8.61 52.07 -24.45
N ASP A 509 8.77 50.95 -25.13
CA ASP A 509 7.96 49.76 -24.89
C ASP A 509 8.15 49.29 -23.45
N THR A 510 7.05 49.01 -22.76
CA THR A 510 7.08 48.51 -21.39
C THR A 510 6.21 47.27 -21.23
N TYR A 511 6.70 46.35 -20.40
CA TYR A 511 5.97 45.15 -20.00
C TYR A 511 5.63 45.25 -18.51
N THR A 512 4.37 45.03 -18.16
CA THR A 512 3.96 44.94 -16.75
C THR A 512 3.32 43.59 -16.47
N GLU A 513 3.54 43.09 -15.26
CA GLU A 513 2.87 41.87 -14.79
C GLU A 513 1.36 42.11 -14.68
N PRO A 514 0.51 41.21 -15.19
CA PRO A 514 -0.92 41.27 -14.94
C PRO A 514 -1.21 41.02 -13.45
N THR A 515 -2.32 41.58 -12.96
CA THR A 515 -2.83 41.28 -11.61
C THR A 515 -3.26 39.82 -11.50
N GLU A 516 -3.40 39.30 -10.28
CA GLU A 516 -3.86 37.92 -10.05
C GLU A 516 -5.26 37.68 -10.61
N GLU A 517 -6.16 38.66 -10.50
CA GLU A 517 -7.50 38.62 -11.11
C GLU A 517 -7.43 38.50 -12.64
N GLU A 518 -6.54 39.27 -13.27
CA GLU A 518 -6.34 39.22 -14.72
C GLU A 518 -5.71 37.92 -15.19
N LYS A 519 -4.74 37.40 -14.42
CA LYS A 519 -4.15 36.07 -14.67
C LYS A 519 -5.23 35.00 -14.60
N ARG A 520 -6.06 35.00 -13.57
CA ARG A 520 -7.17 34.04 -13.42
C ARG A 520 -8.16 34.13 -14.57
N ALA A 521 -8.57 35.33 -14.96
CA ALA A 521 -9.47 35.52 -16.09
C ALA A 521 -8.86 35.01 -17.41
N TYR A 522 -7.55 35.21 -17.61
CA TYR A 522 -6.84 34.68 -18.77
C TYR A 522 -6.79 33.15 -18.76
N ILE A 523 -6.37 32.55 -17.64
CA ILE A 523 -6.30 31.08 -17.50
C ILE A 523 -7.68 30.46 -17.70
N LYS A 524 -8.73 30.98 -17.06
CA LYS A 524 -10.11 30.51 -17.25
C LYS A 524 -10.54 30.46 -18.72
N LYS A 525 -10.20 31.50 -19.48
CA LYS A 525 -10.61 31.65 -20.87
C LYS A 525 -9.80 30.78 -21.83
N HIS A 526 -8.49 30.66 -21.60
CA HIS A 526 -7.56 30.05 -22.56
C HIS A 526 -7.14 28.63 -22.18
N TYR A 527 -7.17 28.30 -20.89
CA TYR A 527 -6.75 27.05 -20.28
C TYR A 527 -7.75 26.62 -19.19
N PRO A 528 -9.01 26.29 -19.57
CA PRO A 528 -10.07 25.97 -18.61
C PRO A 528 -9.71 24.78 -17.70
N ASP A 529 -8.97 23.79 -18.21
CA ASP A 529 -8.53 22.63 -17.43
C ASP A 529 -7.58 23.06 -16.30
N SER A 530 -6.61 23.93 -16.59
CA SER A 530 -5.72 24.53 -15.59
C SER A 530 -6.48 25.39 -14.57
N TYR A 531 -7.54 26.09 -15.00
CA TYR A 531 -8.40 26.86 -14.10
C TYR A 531 -9.17 25.94 -13.15
N ASN A 532 -9.79 24.89 -13.71
CA ASN A 532 -10.53 23.88 -12.98
C ASN A 532 -9.65 23.18 -11.95
N PHE A 533 -8.42 22.81 -12.34
CA PHE A 533 -7.42 22.23 -11.45
C PHE A 533 -7.12 23.15 -10.26
N LEU A 534 -6.77 24.41 -10.53
CA LEU A 534 -6.46 25.38 -9.49
C LEU A 534 -7.65 25.61 -8.54
N ARG A 535 -8.86 25.76 -9.08
CA ARG A 535 -10.07 25.96 -8.27
C ARG A 535 -10.41 24.73 -7.43
N SER A 536 -10.29 23.53 -7.98
CA SER A 536 -10.49 22.28 -7.20
C SER A 536 -9.54 22.15 -6.02
N LEU A 537 -8.28 22.58 -6.17
CA LEU A 537 -7.35 22.64 -5.04
C LEU A 537 -7.78 23.68 -3.99
N GLU A 538 -8.21 24.87 -4.42
CA GLU A 538 -8.68 25.93 -3.52
C GLU A 538 -9.93 25.51 -2.73
N GLU A 539 -10.87 24.83 -3.40
CA GLU A 539 -12.12 24.33 -2.82
C GLU A 539 -11.95 22.98 -2.09
N ARG A 540 -10.74 22.42 -2.07
CA ARG A 540 -10.42 21.17 -1.36
C ARG A 540 -11.20 19.96 -1.89
N ASP A 541 -11.36 19.86 -3.20
CA ASP A 541 -12.17 18.80 -3.82
C ASP A 541 -11.47 17.42 -3.84
N ASN A 542 -12.28 16.36 -3.92
CA ASN A 542 -11.80 15.00 -4.22
C ASN A 542 -11.69 14.69 -5.72
N GLN A 543 -12.32 15.52 -6.55
CA GLN A 543 -12.49 15.37 -7.99
C GLN A 543 -12.30 16.71 -8.67
N LEU A 544 -11.94 16.70 -9.95
CA LEU A 544 -11.85 17.90 -10.75
C LEU A 544 -13.24 18.50 -10.96
N GLY A 545 -13.42 19.75 -10.56
CA GLY A 545 -14.67 20.49 -10.71
C GLY A 545 -14.71 21.28 -12.02
N THR A 546 -15.92 21.56 -12.50
CA THR A 546 -16.18 22.38 -13.70
C THR A 546 -16.38 23.85 -13.33
N TYR A 547 -15.33 24.48 -12.80
CA TYR A 547 -15.40 25.86 -12.31
C TYR A 547 -15.37 26.90 -13.43
N ALA A 548 -14.63 26.64 -14.51
CA ALA A 548 -14.52 27.53 -15.66
C ALA A 548 -15.87 27.75 -16.34
N GLU A 549 -16.76 26.75 -16.30
CA GLU A 549 -18.10 26.78 -16.85
C GLU A 549 -19.15 27.37 -15.89
N ARG A 550 -18.92 27.26 -14.57
CA ARG A 550 -19.91 27.65 -13.53
C ARG A 550 -19.72 29.06 -12.98
N GLU A 551 -18.47 29.49 -12.85
CA GLU A 551 -18.10 30.87 -12.46
C GLU A 551 -18.04 31.76 -13.69
#